data_AF-A0A9E6B7F7-F1
#
_entry.id   AF-A0A9E6B7F7-F1
#
_cell.length_a   1.000
_cell.length_b   1.000
_cell.length_c   1.000
_cell.angle_alpha   90.00
_cell.angle_beta   90.00
_cell.angle_gamma   90.00
#
_symmetry.space_group_name_H-M   'P 1'
#
loop_
_entity.id
_entity.type
_entity.pdbx_description
1 polymer ?
#
loop_
_entity_poly.entity_id
_entity_poly.type
_entity_poly.pdbx_seq_one_letter_code
_entity_poly.pdbx_strand_id
1 'polypeptide(L)'
;MYLKYLIIIILVFLSMGCQSTQKGGAIPSESNKELNLDVLNINWNDLSLSPGDRRIKGTGFVVVDWSDSSENLGPYFGLIGVLVSDIVNENSLQGSLELELQEKFDLAKILLSSLHENQDLMGIIKSIHLNSNIKKQVIKLEPWCIVIPSEKGLMFLPQLKATLISLTGTPLWEGLYGPISKNKSLTFNPSMSDDNIVALQHLLHTVYGEITSQLVANIQGKDRYVSREEKQRLTDDFMTNFEVKLDESLLNIPLN
;
A
#
# COMPACT_ATOMS: atom_id res chain seq x y z
N MET A 1 14.69 -13.26 48.23
CA MET A 1 13.72 -12.23 47.78
C MET A 1 14.29 -11.33 46.68
N TYR A 2 15.55 -10.87 46.78
CA TYR A 2 16.18 -9.93 45.84
C TYR A 2 16.37 -10.42 44.39
N LEU A 3 16.52 -11.74 44.18
CA LEU A 3 16.74 -12.30 42.83
C LEU A 3 15.52 -12.13 41.89
N LYS A 4 14.29 -12.18 42.43
CA LYS A 4 13.07 -11.95 41.66
C LYS A 4 12.97 -10.49 41.17
N TYR A 5 13.33 -9.54 42.03
CA TYR A 5 13.36 -8.13 41.67
C TYR A 5 14.46 -7.80 40.66
N LEU A 6 15.62 -8.46 40.75
CA LEU A 6 16.70 -8.32 39.76
C LEU A 6 16.25 -8.78 38.36
N ILE A 7 15.55 -9.92 38.27
CA ILE A 7 15.02 -10.45 37.00
C ILE A 7 13.97 -9.50 36.40
N ILE A 8 13.08 -8.95 37.24
CA ILE A 8 12.07 -7.98 36.80
C ILE A 8 12.73 -6.68 36.30
N ILE A 9 13.73 -6.17 37.02
CA ILE A 9 14.48 -4.97 36.61
C ILE A 9 15.19 -5.21 35.28
N ILE A 10 15.85 -6.35 35.10
CA ILE A 10 16.52 -6.70 33.84
C ILE A 10 15.51 -6.81 32.69
N LEU A 11 14.34 -7.42 32.91
CA LEU A 11 13.27 -7.50 31.91
C LEU A 11 12.70 -6.13 31.53
N VAL A 12 12.55 -5.22 32.50
CA VAL A 12 12.10 -3.84 32.26
C VAL A 12 13.17 -3.01 31.52
N PHE A 13 14.45 -3.22 31.80
CA PHE A 13 15.53 -2.57 31.05
C PHE A 13 15.70 -3.15 29.63
N LEU A 14 15.43 -4.44 29.44
CA LEU A 14 15.45 -5.08 28.11
C LEU A 14 14.26 -4.66 27.23
N SER A 15 13.12 -4.27 27.81
CA SER A 15 11.95 -3.79 27.05
C SER A 15 12.01 -2.30 26.68
N MET A 16 12.89 -1.51 27.31
CA MET A 16 13.10 -0.09 26.98
C MET A 16 13.95 0.14 25.71
N GLY A 17 14.50 -0.92 25.10
CA GLY A 17 15.33 -0.83 23.89
C GLY A 17 14.61 -1.04 22.56
N CYS A 18 13.29 -1.27 22.56
CA CYS A 18 12.55 -1.44 21.31
C CYS A 18 12.18 -0.05 20.75
N GLN A 19 13.04 0.49 19.87
CA GLN A 19 12.68 1.66 19.06
C GLN A 19 11.43 1.30 18.24
N SER A 20 10.28 1.84 18.65
CA SER A 20 9.05 1.73 17.88
C SER A 20 9.15 2.63 16.66
N THR A 21 9.05 2.05 15.46
CA THR A 21 9.01 2.80 14.20
C THR A 21 7.74 3.65 14.16
N GLN A 22 7.87 4.97 13.91
CA GLN A 22 6.71 5.83 13.75
C GLN A 22 5.93 5.45 12.49
N LYS A 23 4.60 5.34 12.58
CA LYS A 23 3.74 5.02 11.43
C LYS A 23 2.85 6.20 11.06
N GLY A 24 2.91 6.59 9.79
CA GLY A 24 2.11 7.67 9.21
C GLY A 24 2.53 9.07 9.66
N GLY A 25 1.82 10.07 9.11
CA GLY A 25 2.01 11.48 9.43
C GLY A 25 3.33 12.05 8.91
N ALA A 26 3.69 13.22 9.46
CA ALA A 26 4.92 13.93 9.12
C ALA A 26 6.16 13.06 9.36
N ILE A 27 7.13 13.19 8.46
CA ILE A 27 8.46 12.61 8.66
C ILE A 27 9.14 13.32 9.86
N PRO A 28 9.80 12.59 10.78
CA PRO A 28 10.49 13.17 11.92
C PRO A 28 11.48 14.28 11.53
N SER A 29 11.37 15.46 12.15
CA SER A 29 12.14 16.66 11.80
C SER A 29 13.67 16.49 11.90
N GLU A 30 14.15 15.61 12.78
CA GLU A 30 15.56 15.28 12.96
C GLU A 30 16.18 14.56 11.74
N SER A 31 15.34 14.09 10.81
CA SER A 31 15.75 13.41 9.58
C SER A 31 15.85 14.32 8.36
N ASN A 32 15.55 15.62 8.48
CA ASN A 32 15.56 16.63 7.39
C ASN A 32 16.95 16.96 6.80
N LYS A 33 17.96 16.09 6.94
CA LYS A 33 19.21 16.21 6.20
C LYS A 33 19.01 15.60 4.82
N GLU A 34 19.27 16.36 3.76
CA GLU A 34 19.42 15.94 2.35
C GLU A 34 18.86 14.53 2.06
N LEU A 35 17.55 14.44 1.87
CA LEU A 35 16.86 13.17 1.71
C LEU A 35 17.07 12.62 0.29
N ASN A 36 17.48 11.36 0.21
CA ASN A 36 17.48 10.60 -1.05
C ASN A 36 16.24 9.72 -1.10
N LEU A 37 15.71 9.48 -2.30
CA LEU A 37 14.67 8.49 -2.54
C LEU A 37 15.26 7.30 -3.29
N ASP A 38 14.86 6.08 -2.92
CA ASP A 38 15.20 4.85 -3.65
C ASP A 38 13.91 4.09 -3.94
N VAL A 39 13.50 4.12 -5.21
CA VAL A 39 12.31 3.42 -5.69
C VAL A 39 12.67 1.97 -5.96
N LEU A 40 12.03 1.05 -5.25
CA LEU A 40 12.31 -0.37 -5.29
C LEU A 40 11.07 -1.13 -5.76
N ASN A 41 11.28 -2.28 -6.40
CA ASN A 41 10.19 -3.26 -6.49
C ASN A 41 9.74 -3.69 -5.09
N ILE A 42 8.43 -3.89 -4.91
CA ILE A 42 7.85 -4.24 -3.62
C ILE A 42 8.48 -5.53 -3.04
N ASN A 43 8.98 -5.43 -1.81
CA ASN A 43 9.38 -6.60 -1.04
C ASN A 43 8.15 -7.20 -0.35
N TRP A 44 7.62 -8.25 -0.96
CA TRP A 44 6.46 -8.96 -0.45
C TRP A 44 6.67 -9.70 0.88
N ASN A 45 7.90 -9.83 1.37
CA ASN A 45 8.16 -10.42 2.70
C ASN A 45 7.74 -9.49 3.84
N ASP A 46 7.65 -8.19 3.58
CA ASP A 46 7.34 -7.17 4.58
C ASP A 46 5.86 -6.78 4.58
N LEU A 47 5.03 -7.46 3.77
CA LEU A 47 3.60 -7.28 3.67
C LEU A 47 2.87 -8.60 3.96
N SER A 48 2.10 -8.64 5.03
CA SER A 48 1.11 -9.68 5.26
C SER A 48 -0.06 -9.44 4.32
N LEU A 49 -0.36 -10.43 3.48
CA LEU A 49 -1.56 -10.43 2.65
C LEU A 49 -2.70 -11.13 3.38
N SER A 50 -3.93 -10.76 3.04
CA SER A 50 -5.11 -11.44 3.55
C SER A 50 -5.24 -12.83 2.90
N PRO A 51 -5.88 -13.81 3.56
CA PRO A 51 -6.26 -15.06 2.92
C PRO A 51 -7.10 -14.78 1.67
N GLY A 52 -6.74 -15.41 0.54
CA GLY A 52 -7.40 -15.19 -0.76
C GLY A 52 -6.72 -14.13 -1.64
N ASP A 53 -5.84 -13.29 -1.09
CA ASP A 53 -5.04 -12.36 -1.90
C ASP A 53 -3.93 -13.13 -2.64
N ARG A 54 -3.82 -12.90 -3.95
CA ARG A 54 -2.85 -13.58 -4.81
C ARG A 54 -1.91 -12.58 -5.47
N ARG A 55 -0.61 -12.77 -5.27
CA ARG A 55 0.44 -11.99 -5.93
C ARG A 55 0.60 -12.44 -7.37
N ILE A 56 0.67 -11.50 -8.32
CA ILE A 56 1.14 -11.80 -9.68
C ILE A 56 2.67 -11.84 -9.63
N LYS A 57 3.23 -13.04 -9.78
CA LYS A 57 4.66 -13.31 -9.57
C LYS A 57 5.54 -12.42 -10.46
N GLY A 58 6.59 -11.85 -9.88
CA GLY A 58 7.53 -11.00 -10.60
C GLY A 58 7.00 -9.59 -10.89
N THR A 59 5.85 -9.22 -10.32
CA THR A 59 5.25 -7.89 -10.46
C THR A 59 4.93 -7.27 -9.10
N GLY A 60 4.48 -6.02 -9.12
CA GLY A 60 3.92 -5.34 -7.95
C GLY A 60 2.39 -5.44 -7.85
N PHE A 61 1.73 -6.29 -8.64
CA PHE A 61 0.28 -6.45 -8.60
C PHE A 61 -0.15 -7.58 -7.66
N VAL A 62 -1.22 -7.34 -6.90
CA VAL A 62 -1.92 -8.34 -6.09
C VAL A 62 -3.40 -8.33 -6.44
N VAL A 63 -3.95 -9.49 -6.73
CA VAL A 63 -5.37 -9.69 -6.96
C VAL A 63 -6.01 -10.04 -5.63
N VAL A 64 -7.02 -9.29 -5.21
CA VAL A 64 -7.76 -9.59 -4.00
C VAL A 64 -8.99 -10.42 -4.37
N ASP A 65 -9.23 -11.53 -3.66
CA ASP A 65 -10.46 -12.29 -3.81
C ASP A 65 -11.54 -11.68 -2.90
N TRP A 66 -12.47 -10.96 -3.50
CA TRP A 66 -13.68 -10.45 -2.85
C TRP A 66 -14.90 -11.34 -3.20
N SER A 67 -14.70 -12.65 -3.31
CA SER A 67 -15.82 -13.57 -3.47
C SER A 67 -16.68 -13.58 -2.19
N ASP A 68 -17.81 -12.86 -2.24
CA ASP A 68 -19.13 -13.05 -1.59
C ASP A 68 -19.25 -13.74 -0.22
N SER A 69 -18.18 -13.78 0.58
CA SER A 69 -18.26 -14.16 1.98
C SER A 69 -18.52 -12.87 2.76
N SER A 70 -19.80 -12.59 2.95
CA SER A 70 -20.35 -11.65 3.93
C SER A 70 -19.86 -11.85 5.38
N GLU A 71 -18.92 -12.77 5.61
CA GLU A 71 -18.26 -13.03 6.90
C GLU A 71 -16.77 -12.64 6.93
N ASN A 72 -16.18 -12.14 5.84
CA ASN A 72 -14.76 -11.79 5.83
C ASN A 72 -14.53 -10.33 6.28
N LEU A 73 -14.71 -10.10 7.58
CA LEU A 73 -14.24 -8.92 8.33
C LEU A 73 -12.68 -8.81 8.39
N GLY A 74 -11.97 -9.42 7.45
CA GLY A 74 -10.50 -9.39 7.33
C GLY A 74 -9.89 -7.99 7.28
N PRO A 75 -10.54 -6.96 6.70
CA PRO A 75 -10.02 -5.59 6.78
C PRO A 75 -10.10 -4.97 8.18
N TYR A 76 -10.85 -5.56 9.13
CA TYR A 76 -11.07 -5.01 10.48
C TYR A 76 -10.13 -5.57 11.55
N PHE A 77 -9.39 -6.65 11.30
CA PHE A 77 -8.52 -7.27 12.31
C PHE A 77 -7.11 -7.51 11.76
N GLY A 78 -6.17 -6.67 12.17
CA GLY A 78 -4.76 -6.85 11.87
C GLY A 78 -4.14 -8.14 12.44
N LEU A 79 -2.96 -8.47 11.89
CA LEU A 79 -1.89 -9.40 12.32
C LEU A 79 -2.20 -10.84 12.77
N ILE A 80 -3.44 -11.29 12.97
CA ILE A 80 -3.76 -12.69 13.31
C ILE A 80 -4.91 -13.23 12.44
N GLY A 81 -4.73 -13.13 11.12
CA GLY A 81 -5.59 -13.76 10.12
C GLY A 81 -4.79 -14.58 9.10
N VAL A 82 -3.57 -14.99 9.47
CA VAL A 82 -2.60 -15.62 8.57
C VAL A 82 -2.35 -17.05 9.02
N LEU A 83 -3.29 -17.95 8.76
CA LEU A 83 -2.98 -19.36 8.52
C LEU A 83 -4.13 -19.95 7.68
N VAL A 84 -3.73 -20.48 6.51
CA VAL A 84 -4.52 -21.21 5.51
C VAL A 84 -5.33 -20.34 4.53
N SER A 85 -4.71 -20.03 3.39
CA SER A 85 -5.35 -20.20 2.08
C SER A 85 -4.28 -20.12 0.98
N ASP A 86 -3.46 -21.16 0.90
CA ASP A 86 -2.94 -21.58 -0.40
C ASP A 86 -3.82 -22.78 -0.80
N ILE A 87 -4.41 -22.72 -2.00
CA ILE A 87 -4.96 -23.82 -2.84
C ILE A 87 -6.45 -23.74 -3.22
N VAL A 88 -7.34 -22.97 -2.59
CA VAL A 88 -8.76 -22.97 -3.04
C VAL A 88 -9.39 -21.59 -3.01
N ASN A 89 -9.26 -20.86 -4.12
CA ASN A 89 -10.27 -19.95 -4.68
C ASN A 89 -9.69 -19.28 -5.94
N GLU A 90 -9.77 -19.96 -7.08
CA GLU A 90 -9.40 -19.39 -8.38
C GLU A 90 -10.60 -18.65 -8.99
N ASN A 91 -10.79 -17.39 -8.64
CA ASN A 91 -11.24 -16.40 -9.62
C ASN A 91 -9.97 -15.90 -10.34
N SER A 92 -9.40 -16.75 -11.18
CA SER A 92 -8.17 -16.43 -11.89
C SER A 92 -8.42 -15.26 -12.84
N LEU A 93 -7.56 -14.23 -12.76
CA LEU A 93 -7.35 -13.40 -13.94
C LEU A 93 -6.91 -14.37 -15.05
N GLN A 94 -7.52 -14.26 -16.23
CA GLN A 94 -7.14 -15.13 -17.34
C GLN A 94 -5.64 -14.98 -17.59
N GLY A 95 -4.91 -16.09 -17.74
CA GLY A 95 -3.43 -16.09 -17.74
C GLY A 95 -2.77 -15.16 -18.77
N SER A 96 -3.46 -14.81 -19.85
CA SER A 96 -3.06 -13.77 -20.81
C SER A 96 -2.89 -12.41 -20.16
N LEU A 97 -3.81 -12.02 -19.27
CA LEU A 97 -3.80 -10.70 -18.63
C LEU A 97 -2.67 -10.56 -17.60
N GLU A 98 -2.32 -11.64 -16.90
CA GLU A 98 -1.20 -11.62 -15.95
C GLU A 98 0.14 -11.42 -16.65
N LEU A 99 0.33 -12.11 -17.78
CA LEU A 99 1.50 -11.94 -18.63
C LEU A 99 1.55 -10.51 -19.17
N GLU A 100 0.43 -9.96 -19.62
CA GLU A 100 0.37 -8.58 -20.10
C GLU A 100 0.67 -7.56 -19.00
N LEU A 101 0.17 -7.77 -17.78
CA LEU A 101 0.52 -6.92 -16.63
C LEU A 101 2.03 -6.97 -16.35
N GLN A 102 2.63 -8.16 -16.42
CA GLN A 102 4.06 -8.36 -16.19
C GLN A 102 4.92 -7.73 -17.28
N GLU A 103 4.55 -7.90 -18.56
CA GLU A 103 5.36 -7.46 -19.70
C GLU A 103 5.23 -5.96 -19.96
N LYS A 104 4.07 -5.37 -19.67
CA LYS A 104 3.74 -4.01 -20.10
C LYS A 104 3.85 -2.97 -18.99
N PHE A 105 3.86 -3.37 -17.71
CA PHE A 105 3.82 -2.43 -16.59
C PHE A 105 4.93 -2.67 -15.57
N ASP A 106 5.68 -1.60 -15.29
CA ASP A 106 6.73 -1.54 -14.28
C ASP A 106 6.35 -0.44 -13.26
N LEU A 107 5.71 -0.84 -12.16
CA LEU A 107 5.18 0.10 -11.17
C LEU A 107 6.27 1.00 -10.56
N ALA A 108 7.49 0.48 -10.41
CA ALA A 108 8.63 1.26 -9.92
C ALA A 108 9.00 2.38 -10.92
N LYS A 109 9.04 2.08 -12.23
CA LYS A 109 9.26 3.10 -13.25
C LYS A 109 8.12 4.11 -13.36
N ILE A 110 6.87 3.66 -13.23
CA ILE A 110 5.70 4.55 -13.29
C ILE A 110 5.71 5.53 -12.11
N LEU A 111 5.96 5.03 -10.90
CA LEU A 111 6.15 5.90 -9.73
C LEU A 111 7.33 6.85 -9.92
N LEU A 112 8.48 6.35 -10.42
CA LEU A 112 9.64 7.18 -10.69
C LEU A 112 9.32 8.35 -11.64
N SER A 113 8.55 8.12 -12.71
CA SER A 113 8.08 9.19 -13.59
C SER A 113 7.26 10.22 -12.82
N SER A 114 6.31 9.76 -12.01
CA SER A 114 5.45 10.63 -11.19
C SER A 114 6.26 11.48 -10.20
N LEU A 115 7.30 10.91 -9.59
CA LEU A 115 8.21 11.64 -8.69
C LEU A 115 9.01 12.72 -9.44
N HIS A 116 9.52 12.42 -10.63
CA HIS A 116 10.29 13.38 -11.43
C HIS A 116 9.45 14.54 -11.98
N GLU A 117 8.17 14.31 -12.22
CA GLU A 117 7.24 15.34 -12.69
C GLU A 117 6.78 16.28 -11.56
N ASN A 118 6.98 15.90 -10.30
CA ASN A 118 6.59 16.71 -9.14
C ASN A 118 7.68 17.74 -8.78
N GLN A 119 7.46 19.01 -9.12
CA GLN A 119 8.41 20.10 -8.89
C GLN A 119 8.67 20.38 -7.41
N ASP A 120 7.64 20.28 -6.56
CA ASP A 120 7.78 20.51 -5.11
C ASP A 120 8.73 19.49 -4.48
N LEU A 121 8.66 18.24 -4.93
CA LEU A 121 9.56 17.19 -4.50
C LEU A 121 11.01 17.52 -4.90
N MET A 122 11.25 17.93 -6.15
CA MET A 122 12.59 18.24 -6.66
C MET A 122 13.26 19.40 -5.89
N GLY A 123 12.47 20.30 -5.32
CA GLY A 123 12.98 21.37 -4.46
C GLY A 123 13.45 20.91 -3.07
N ILE A 124 13.11 19.69 -2.65
CA ILE A 124 13.31 19.20 -1.27
C ILE A 124 14.29 18.03 -1.20
N ILE A 125 14.27 17.14 -2.20
CA ILE A 125 15.12 15.94 -2.21
C ILE A 125 16.45 16.18 -2.91
N LYS A 126 17.47 15.42 -2.54
CA LYS A 126 18.80 15.48 -3.17
C LYS A 126 18.86 14.69 -4.47
N SER A 127 18.32 13.47 -4.46
CA SER A 127 18.32 12.59 -5.62
C SER A 127 17.23 11.51 -5.52
N ILE A 128 16.84 11.00 -6.67
CA ILE A 128 16.00 9.80 -6.81
C ILE A 128 16.80 8.72 -7.51
N HIS A 129 16.70 7.51 -6.98
CA HIS A 129 17.32 6.32 -7.51
C HIS A 129 16.26 5.26 -7.82
N LEU A 130 16.54 4.40 -8.79
CA LEU A 130 15.72 3.24 -9.11
C LEU A 130 16.52 1.98 -8.80
N ASN A 131 15.95 1.09 -7.98
CA ASN A 131 16.50 -0.22 -7.63
C ASN A 131 17.97 -0.18 -7.15
N SER A 132 18.40 0.94 -6.56
CA SER A 132 19.78 1.12 -6.12
C SER A 132 20.06 0.46 -4.77
N ASN A 133 19.00 0.04 -4.06
CA ASN A 133 19.06 -0.71 -2.81
C ASN A 133 19.88 -0.02 -1.72
N ILE A 134 19.76 1.31 -1.64
CA ILE A 134 20.46 2.14 -0.66
C ILE A 134 20.03 1.71 0.75
N LYS A 135 21.02 1.50 1.63
CA LYS A 135 20.79 0.93 2.97
C LYS A 135 20.79 1.95 4.10
N LYS A 136 21.10 3.22 3.84
CA LYS A 136 21.29 4.25 4.87
C LYS A 136 20.84 5.62 4.36
N GLN A 137 20.22 6.40 5.24
CA GLN A 137 19.78 7.79 4.98
C GLN A 137 19.03 7.94 3.66
N VAL A 138 17.91 7.22 3.56
CA VAL A 138 17.12 7.13 2.34
C VAL A 138 15.66 6.85 2.71
N ILE A 139 14.73 7.38 1.93
CA ILE A 139 13.35 6.90 1.93
C ILE A 139 13.24 5.85 0.83
N LYS A 140 13.02 4.59 1.23
CA LYS A 140 12.69 3.51 0.30
C LYS A 140 11.23 3.62 -0.09
N LEU A 141 10.95 3.55 -1.39
CA LEU A 141 9.62 3.66 -1.96
C LEU A 141 9.28 2.36 -2.68
N GLU A 142 8.26 1.66 -2.21
CA GLU A 142 7.86 0.34 -2.70
C GLU A 142 6.41 0.42 -3.24
N PRO A 143 6.21 0.70 -4.55
CA PRO A 143 4.89 0.74 -5.15
C PRO A 143 4.35 -0.67 -5.37
N TRP A 144 3.05 -0.81 -5.17
CA TRP A 144 2.28 -2.01 -5.50
C TRP A 144 0.87 -1.60 -5.94
N CYS A 145 0.07 -2.53 -6.44
CA CYS A 145 -1.27 -2.23 -6.94
C CYS A 145 -2.24 -3.37 -6.61
N ILE A 146 -3.36 -3.04 -6.00
CA ILE A 146 -4.46 -3.96 -5.75
C ILE A 146 -5.31 -4.05 -7.01
N VAL A 147 -5.62 -5.26 -7.46
CA VAL A 147 -6.53 -5.55 -8.55
C VAL A 147 -7.80 -6.16 -7.95
N ILE A 148 -8.92 -5.48 -8.11
CA ILE A 148 -10.23 -5.94 -7.62
C ILE A 148 -11.07 -6.35 -8.84
N PRO A 149 -11.41 -7.64 -8.97
CA PRO A 149 -12.40 -8.10 -9.93
C PRO A 149 -13.81 -7.61 -9.55
N SER A 150 -14.58 -7.15 -10.53
CA SER A 150 -15.99 -6.77 -10.36
C SER A 150 -16.80 -7.12 -11.60
N GLU A 151 -18.13 -7.12 -11.48
CA GLU A 151 -19.05 -7.30 -12.62
C GLU A 151 -18.81 -6.30 -13.77
N LYS A 152 -18.26 -5.11 -13.45
CA LYS A 152 -18.00 -4.03 -14.42
C LYS A 152 -16.60 -4.10 -15.05
N GLY A 153 -15.76 -5.05 -14.63
CA GLY A 153 -14.35 -5.17 -15.01
C GLY A 153 -13.41 -5.14 -13.81
N LEU A 154 -12.14 -4.82 -14.05
CA LEU A 154 -11.10 -4.79 -13.02
C LEU A 154 -10.85 -3.36 -12.55
N MET A 155 -10.83 -3.17 -11.24
CA MET A 155 -10.40 -1.94 -10.62
C MET A 155 -8.95 -2.07 -10.18
N PHE A 156 -8.14 -1.04 -10.46
CA PHE A 156 -6.75 -0.96 -10.03
C PHE A 156 -6.64 0.11 -8.95
N LEU A 157 -6.11 -0.26 -7.79
CA LEU A 157 -5.84 0.67 -6.70
C LEU A 157 -4.33 0.69 -6.42
N PRO A 158 -3.57 1.59 -7.07
CA PRO A 158 -2.17 1.82 -6.77
C PRO A 158 -1.94 2.16 -5.29
N GLN A 159 -0.91 1.60 -4.71
CA GLN A 159 -0.50 1.77 -3.33
C GLN A 159 1.00 2.05 -3.27
N LEU A 160 1.45 2.67 -2.19
CA LEU A 160 2.86 2.91 -1.93
C LEU A 160 3.17 2.70 -0.45
N LYS A 161 4.21 1.90 -0.19
CA LYS A 161 4.88 1.88 1.11
C LYS A 161 6.14 2.74 1.02
N ALA A 162 6.29 3.68 1.95
CA ALA A 162 7.49 4.49 2.12
C ALA A 162 8.14 4.17 3.46
N THR A 163 9.45 3.93 3.48
CA THR A 163 10.19 3.65 4.72
C THR A 163 11.42 4.54 4.80
N LEU A 164 11.47 5.41 5.81
CA LEU A 164 12.66 6.19 6.12
C LEU A 164 13.66 5.34 6.88
N ILE A 165 14.87 5.22 6.32
CA ILE A 165 15.98 4.48 6.90
C ILE A 165 17.02 5.46 7.46
N SER A 166 17.40 5.26 8.72
CA SER A 166 18.41 6.05 9.42
C SER A 166 19.82 5.90 8.83
N LEU A 167 20.77 6.68 9.35
CA LEU A 167 22.20 6.52 9.08
C LEU A 167 22.75 5.16 9.52
N THR A 168 22.15 4.54 10.54
CA THR A 168 22.57 3.23 11.05
C THR A 168 21.90 2.07 10.32
N GLY A 169 20.94 2.36 9.42
CA GLY A 169 20.20 1.35 8.66
C GLY A 169 18.90 0.89 9.35
N THR A 170 18.52 1.52 10.46
CA THR A 170 17.27 1.23 11.17
C THR A 170 16.09 1.99 10.57
N PRO A 171 14.89 1.38 10.44
CA PRO A 171 13.68 2.12 10.10
C PRO A 171 13.36 3.15 11.18
N LEU A 172 13.08 4.39 10.77
CA LEU A 172 12.66 5.48 11.66
C LEU A 172 11.18 5.82 11.51
N TRP A 173 10.68 5.71 10.28
CA TRP A 173 9.33 6.09 9.93
C TRP A 173 8.82 5.23 8.76
N GLU A 174 7.54 4.90 8.78
CA GLU A 174 6.84 4.18 7.73
C GLU A 174 5.55 4.92 7.34
N GLY A 175 5.34 5.13 6.05
CA GLY A 175 4.10 5.67 5.48
C GLY A 175 3.46 4.68 4.53
N LEU A 176 2.14 4.52 4.61
CA LEU A 176 1.33 3.79 3.64
C LEU A 176 0.41 4.78 2.95
N TYR A 177 0.40 4.73 1.62
CA TYR A 177 -0.35 5.64 0.77
C TYR A 177 -1.22 4.87 -0.21
N GLY A 178 -2.39 5.41 -0.50
CA GLY A 178 -3.33 4.89 -1.48
C GLY A 178 -4.00 6.02 -2.27
N PRO A 179 -4.91 5.68 -3.20
CA PRO A 179 -5.62 6.64 -4.02
C PRO A 179 -6.53 7.51 -3.15
N ILE A 180 -6.64 8.79 -3.53
CA ILE A 180 -7.61 9.72 -2.92
C ILE A 180 -8.81 9.85 -3.85
N SER A 181 -8.57 9.91 -5.16
CA SER A 181 -9.63 9.99 -6.14
C SER A 181 -10.31 8.64 -6.40
N LYS A 182 -11.53 8.73 -6.94
CA LYS A 182 -12.32 7.56 -7.31
C LYS A 182 -11.64 6.82 -8.46
N ASN A 183 -11.25 5.57 -8.23
CA ASN A 183 -10.75 4.72 -9.29
C ASN A 183 -11.89 4.17 -10.14
N LYS A 184 -11.74 4.30 -11.46
CA LYS A 184 -12.69 3.76 -12.43
C LYS A 184 -12.31 2.32 -12.76
N SER A 185 -13.30 1.43 -12.78
CA SER A 185 -13.10 0.07 -13.29
C SER A 185 -12.78 0.11 -14.80
N LEU A 186 -11.81 -0.70 -15.20
CA LEU A 186 -11.42 -0.94 -16.59
C LEU A 186 -11.95 -2.31 -17.02
N THR A 187 -12.66 -2.37 -18.13
CA THR A 187 -13.18 -3.62 -18.66
C THR A 187 -12.16 -4.23 -19.61
N PHE A 188 -11.76 -5.48 -19.36
CA PHE A 188 -10.85 -6.24 -20.22
C PHE A 188 -11.61 -7.38 -20.88
N ASN A 189 -11.36 -7.60 -22.17
CA ASN A 189 -11.88 -8.75 -22.92
C ASN A 189 -10.69 -9.64 -23.26
N PRO A 190 -10.65 -10.90 -22.78
CA PRO A 190 -9.51 -11.82 -22.58
C PRO A 190 -8.04 -11.35 -22.57
N SER A 191 -7.68 -10.35 -23.37
CA SER A 191 -6.41 -9.64 -23.44
C SER A 191 -6.62 -8.12 -23.34
N MET A 192 -5.56 -7.37 -23.06
CA MET A 192 -5.58 -5.91 -23.13
C MET A 192 -5.48 -5.47 -24.59
N SER A 193 -6.49 -4.74 -25.07
CA SER A 193 -6.31 -3.92 -26.27
C SER A 193 -5.28 -2.81 -26.01
N ASP A 194 -4.72 -2.23 -27.07
CA ASP A 194 -3.79 -1.09 -26.93
C ASP A 194 -4.44 0.08 -26.18
N ASP A 195 -5.72 0.33 -26.42
CA ASP A 195 -6.50 1.33 -25.69
C ASP A 195 -6.57 1.02 -24.18
N ASN A 196 -6.71 -0.25 -23.81
CA ASN A 196 -6.71 -0.68 -22.40
C ASN A 196 -5.34 -0.48 -21.75
N ILE A 197 -4.26 -0.74 -22.48
CA ILE A 197 -2.89 -0.50 -22.01
C ILE A 197 -2.69 0.98 -21.73
N VAL A 198 -3.06 1.85 -22.69
CA VAL A 198 -2.96 3.30 -22.56
C VAL A 198 -3.83 3.80 -21.40
N ALA A 199 -5.05 3.30 -21.28
CA ALA A 199 -5.96 3.67 -20.19
C ALA A 199 -5.41 3.28 -18.81
N LEU A 200 -4.87 2.06 -18.67
CA LEU A 200 -4.26 1.61 -17.41
C LEU A 200 -2.98 2.39 -17.11
N GLN A 201 -2.13 2.65 -18.11
CA GLN A 201 -0.92 3.45 -17.95
C GLN A 201 -1.25 4.86 -17.44
N HIS A 202 -2.24 5.50 -18.05
CA HIS A 202 -2.71 6.82 -17.65
C HIS A 202 -3.29 6.81 -16.23
N LEU A 203 -4.09 5.78 -15.89
CA LEU A 203 -4.65 5.60 -14.55
C LEU A 203 -3.52 5.48 -13.50
N LEU A 204 -2.56 4.58 -13.71
CA LEU A 204 -1.45 4.35 -12.79
C LEU A 204 -0.63 5.63 -12.59
N HIS A 205 -0.31 6.34 -13.68
CA HIS A 205 0.43 7.60 -13.64
C HIS A 205 -0.33 8.68 -12.85
N THR A 206 -1.61 8.86 -13.14
CA THR A 206 -2.46 9.84 -12.44
C THR A 206 -2.49 9.58 -10.93
N VAL A 207 -2.77 8.33 -10.53
CA VAL A 207 -2.91 7.97 -9.11
C VAL A 207 -1.56 8.00 -8.39
N TYR A 208 -0.46 7.57 -9.02
CA TYR A 208 0.86 7.72 -8.42
C TYR A 208 1.29 9.19 -8.31
N GLY A 209 0.79 10.09 -9.16
CA GLY A 209 0.90 11.53 -8.98
C GLY A 209 0.20 12.04 -7.71
N GLU A 210 -1.01 11.54 -7.42
CA GLU A 210 -1.72 11.85 -6.16
C GLU A 210 -0.96 11.35 -4.94
N ILE A 211 -0.51 10.09 -4.98
CA ILE A 211 0.30 9.47 -3.92
C ILE A 211 1.61 10.24 -3.71
N THR A 212 2.26 10.67 -4.79
CA THR A 212 3.48 11.49 -4.74
C THR A 212 3.21 12.79 -3.98
N SER A 213 2.07 13.44 -4.24
CA SER A 213 1.71 14.68 -3.57
C SER A 213 1.45 14.48 -2.07
N GLN A 214 0.83 13.36 -1.68
CA GLN A 214 0.70 12.96 -0.27
C GLN A 214 2.07 12.77 0.39
N LEU A 215 2.99 12.08 -0.29
CA LEU A 215 4.35 11.85 0.20
C LEU A 215 5.09 13.17 0.40
N VAL A 216 5.02 14.09 -0.57
CA VAL A 216 5.63 15.43 -0.48
C VAL A 216 5.14 16.17 0.75
N ALA A 217 3.84 16.14 1.04
CA ALA A 217 3.31 16.81 2.22
C ALA A 217 3.84 16.23 3.53
N ASN A 218 3.96 14.91 3.63
CA ASN A 218 4.55 14.27 4.80
C ASN A 218 6.05 14.58 4.94
N ILE A 219 6.80 14.65 3.82
CA ILE A 219 8.20 15.10 3.80
C ILE A 219 8.31 16.57 4.27
N GLN A 220 7.36 17.44 3.90
CA GLN A 220 7.28 18.83 4.34
C GLN A 220 6.85 19.00 5.81
N GLY A 221 6.62 17.91 6.53
CA GLY A 221 6.20 17.96 7.93
C GLY A 221 4.71 18.22 8.15
N LYS A 222 3.87 18.03 7.13
CA LYS A 222 2.40 18.13 7.26
C LYS A 222 1.86 16.79 7.73
N ASP A 223 1.22 16.76 8.89
CA ASP A 223 0.58 15.53 9.42
C ASP A 223 -0.63 15.06 8.61
N ARG A 224 -1.18 15.92 7.75
CA ARG A 224 -2.31 15.63 6.89
C ARG A 224 -2.17 16.35 5.56
N TYR A 225 -2.34 15.60 4.48
CA TYR A 225 -2.40 16.14 3.13
C TYR A 225 -3.82 16.58 2.73
N VAL A 226 -4.85 15.98 3.33
CA VAL A 226 -6.28 16.25 3.07
C VAL A 226 -6.95 16.75 4.35
N SER A 227 -7.85 17.73 4.22
CA SER A 227 -8.62 18.27 5.36
C SER A 227 -9.51 17.18 6.00
N ARG A 228 -9.94 17.38 7.26
CA ARG A 228 -10.83 16.40 7.92
C ARG A 228 -12.18 16.32 7.21
N GLU A 229 -12.72 17.44 6.75
CA GLU A 229 -13.98 17.46 6.01
C GLU A 229 -13.89 16.70 4.70
N GLU A 230 -12.77 16.85 3.98
CA GLU A 230 -12.57 16.21 2.69
C GLU A 230 -12.24 14.71 2.84
N LYS A 231 -11.54 14.30 3.91
CA LYS A 231 -11.40 12.89 4.27
C LYS A 231 -12.74 12.23 4.56
N GLN A 232 -13.63 12.92 5.29
CA GLN A 232 -14.96 12.40 5.60
C GLN A 232 -15.78 12.25 4.32
N ARG A 233 -15.80 13.27 3.46
CA ARG A 233 -16.47 13.21 2.16
C ARG A 233 -15.95 12.06 1.28
N LEU A 234 -14.65 11.84 1.23
CA LEU A 234 -14.06 10.74 0.45
C LEU A 234 -14.43 9.37 1.03
N THR A 235 -14.48 9.25 2.35
CA THR A 235 -14.93 8.02 3.03
C THR A 235 -16.41 7.77 2.72
N ASP A 236 -17.24 8.80 2.80
CA ASP A 236 -18.66 8.71 2.52
C ASP A 236 -18.92 8.42 1.03
N ASP A 237 -18.20 9.06 0.10
CA ASP A 237 -18.27 8.80 -1.34
C ASP A 237 -17.80 7.39 -1.70
N PHE A 238 -16.79 6.87 -1.01
CA PHE A 238 -16.33 5.48 -1.14
C PHE A 238 -17.43 4.52 -0.67
N MET A 239 -17.93 4.69 0.56
CA MET A 239 -18.94 3.81 1.16
C MET A 239 -20.30 3.85 0.44
N THR A 240 -20.73 5.02 -0.05
CA THR A 240 -22.04 5.18 -0.73
C THR A 240 -22.07 4.51 -2.10
N ASN A 241 -20.91 4.37 -2.75
CA ASN A 241 -20.79 3.75 -4.07
C ASN A 241 -20.31 2.29 -4.02
N PHE A 242 -19.87 1.84 -2.85
CA PHE A 242 -19.63 0.45 -2.52
C PHE A 242 -20.96 -0.12 -1.98
N GLU A 243 -21.94 -0.38 -2.86
CA GLU A 243 -23.12 -1.17 -2.47
C GLU A 243 -22.66 -2.61 -2.17
N VAL A 244 -22.16 -2.83 -0.96
CA VAL A 244 -22.19 -4.16 -0.35
C VAL A 244 -23.62 -4.34 0.12
N LYS A 245 -24.38 -5.22 -0.54
CA LYS A 245 -25.62 -5.74 0.06
C LYS A 245 -25.21 -6.56 1.27
N LEU A 246 -25.16 -5.93 2.44
CA LEU A 246 -25.14 -6.63 3.71
C LEU A 246 -26.45 -7.42 3.79
N ASP A 247 -26.34 -8.74 3.72
CA ASP A 247 -27.48 -9.62 3.97
C ASP A 247 -27.83 -9.54 5.46
N GLU A 248 -28.84 -8.73 5.78
CA GLU A 248 -29.34 -8.53 7.14
C GLU A 248 -29.84 -9.83 7.79
N SER A 249 -30.05 -10.91 7.02
CA SER A 249 -30.41 -12.21 7.57
C SER A 249 -29.28 -12.87 8.39
N LEU A 250 -28.03 -12.46 8.18
CA LEU A 250 -26.86 -12.94 8.94
C LEU A 250 -26.71 -12.28 10.33
N LEU A 251 -27.40 -11.17 10.58
CA LEU A 251 -27.42 -10.50 11.88
C LEU A 251 -28.46 -11.09 12.86
N ASN A 252 -29.35 -11.95 12.37
CA ASN A 252 -30.34 -12.64 13.19
C ASN A 252 -29.90 -14.08 13.49
N ILE A 253 -28.82 -14.23 14.26
CA ILE A 253 -28.54 -15.50 14.94
C ILE A 253 -29.40 -15.52 16.21
N PRO A 254 -30.41 -16.41 16.33
CA PRO A 254 -31.13 -16.57 17.58
C PRO A 254 -30.16 -17.12 18.64
N LEU A 255 -30.00 -16.37 19.73
CA LEU A 255 -29.35 -16.85 20.95
C LEU A 255 -30.20 -18.00 21.51
N ASN A 256 -29.74 -19.23 21.32
CA ASN A 256 -30.18 -20.41 22.08
C ASN A 256 -29.07 -20.84 23.04
#